data_AF-A0A803Q656-F1
#
_entry.id   AF-A0A803Q656-F1
#
_cell.length_a   1.000
_cell.length_b   1.000
_cell.length_c   1.000
_cell.angle_alpha   90.00
_cell.angle_beta   90.00
_cell.angle_gamma   90.00
#
_symmetry.space_group_name_H-M   'P 1'
#
loop_
_entity.id
_entity.type
_entity.pdbx_description
1 polymer ?
#
loop_
_entity_poly.entity_id
_entity_poly.type
_entity_poly.pdbx_seq_one_letter_code
_entity_poly.pdbx_strand_id
1 'polypeptide(L)'
;MIKDWLGWKVSTQTLPRLLRWIERSKYSKFKKNTLSAVVASLVYLIWKARNEKIWNGKDEDVNRVSCTVKEMVKHRNSIWPKQVEAKDLEWFRNL
;
A
#
# COMPACT_ATOMS: atom_id res chain seq x y z
N MET A 1 6.50 -0.47 -10.45
CA MET A 1 5.80 -1.37 -9.48
C MET A 1 5.51 -0.62 -8.17
N ILE A 2 4.76 -1.21 -7.22
CA ILE A 2 4.40 -0.57 -5.93
C ILE A 2 5.62 -0.16 -5.09
N LYS A 3 6.73 -0.92 -5.17
CA LYS A 3 7.99 -0.56 -4.48
C LYS A 3 8.59 0.73 -5.03
N ASP A 4 8.67 0.86 -6.35
CA ASP A 4 9.20 2.07 -6.99
C ASP A 4 8.32 3.28 -6.71
N TRP A 5 6.99 3.07 -6.78
CA TRP A 5 6.01 4.10 -6.48
C TRP A 5 6.17 4.68 -5.06
N LEU A 6 6.45 3.84 -4.08
CA LEU A 6 6.61 4.26 -2.68
C LEU A 6 8.05 4.63 -2.29
N GLY A 7 9.01 4.55 -3.23
CA GLY A 7 10.44 4.64 -2.89
C GLY A 7 10.88 3.60 -1.86
N TRP A 8 10.22 2.43 -1.87
CA TRP A 8 10.29 1.46 -0.78
C TRP A 8 11.54 0.58 -0.89
N LYS A 9 12.58 0.92 -0.12
CA LYS A 9 13.87 0.19 -0.11
C LYS A 9 13.87 -1.11 0.72
N VAL A 10 12.70 -1.70 0.97
CA VAL A 10 12.60 -2.87 1.82
C VAL A 10 12.87 -4.16 1.05
N SER A 11 13.84 -4.92 1.55
CA SER A 11 14.23 -6.24 1.02
C SER A 11 13.36 -7.38 1.55
N THR A 12 12.61 -7.19 2.64
CA THR A 12 11.76 -8.27 3.17
C THR A 12 10.56 -8.57 2.27
N GLN A 13 10.27 -9.85 2.11
CA GLN A 13 9.15 -10.36 1.31
C GLN A 13 8.01 -10.93 2.16
N THR A 14 8.23 -11.14 3.47
CA THR A 14 7.19 -11.70 4.34
C THR A 14 6.38 -10.61 5.03
N LEU A 15 5.06 -10.80 5.07
CA LEU A 15 4.12 -9.85 5.67
C LEU A 15 4.46 -9.48 7.13
N PRO A 16 4.76 -10.44 8.05
CA PRO A 16 5.07 -10.09 9.43
C PRO A 16 6.33 -9.25 9.58
N ARG A 17 7.37 -9.54 8.77
CA ARG A 17 8.61 -8.75 8.77
C ARG A 17 8.37 -7.36 8.17
N LEU A 18 7.51 -7.26 7.16
CA LEU A 18 7.13 -6.00 6.53
C LEU A 18 6.41 -5.08 7.51
N LEU A 19 5.41 -5.61 8.23
CA LEU A 19 4.68 -4.87 9.25
C LEU A 19 5.60 -4.41 10.40
N ARG A 20 6.45 -5.30 10.92
CA ARG A 20 7.46 -4.93 11.93
C ARG A 20 8.43 -3.86 11.44
N TRP A 21 8.80 -3.88 10.16
CA TRP A 21 9.66 -2.86 9.58
C TRP A 21 8.96 -1.49 9.52
N ILE A 22 7.69 -1.45 9.09
CA ILE A 22 6.89 -0.21 9.07
C ILE A 22 6.81 0.36 10.48
N GLU A 23 6.51 -0.48 11.47
CA GLU A 23 6.42 -0.10 12.88
C GLU A 23 7.74 0.51 13.41
N ARG A 24 8.87 -0.14 13.13
CA ARG A 24 10.22 0.29 13.58
C ARG A 24 10.83 1.44 12.76
N SER A 25 10.25 1.79 11.62
CA SER A 25 10.76 2.87 10.77
C SER A 25 10.71 4.23 11.48
N LYS A 26 11.61 5.14 11.13
CA LYS A 26 11.61 6.54 11.63
C LYS A 26 10.63 7.45 10.88
N TYR A 27 9.66 6.86 10.16
CA TYR A 27 8.64 7.62 9.44
C TYR A 27 7.60 8.22 10.39
N SER A 28 6.94 9.28 9.93
CA SER A 28 5.83 9.89 10.64
C SER A 28 4.66 8.91 10.79
N LYS A 29 3.78 9.19 11.75
CA LYS A 29 2.56 8.40 11.95
C LYS A 29 1.71 8.34 10.68
N PHE A 30 1.64 9.43 9.93
CA PHE A 30 0.93 9.50 8.65
C PHE A 30 1.54 8.53 7.63
N LYS A 31 2.86 8.64 7.37
CA LYS A 31 3.56 7.74 6.44
C LYS A 31 3.44 6.26 6.83
N LYS A 32 3.55 5.94 8.13
CA LYS A 32 3.34 4.57 8.63
C LYS A 32 1.92 4.08 8.33
N ASN A 33 0.90 4.90 8.55
CA ASN A 33 -0.48 4.57 8.23
C ASN A 33 -0.71 4.37 6.73
N THR A 34 -0.12 5.22 5.89
CA THR A 34 -0.17 5.08 4.43
C THR A 34 0.48 3.76 3.98
N LEU A 35 1.67 3.43 4.49
CA LEU A 35 2.34 2.16 4.18
C LEU A 35 1.53 0.95 4.65
N SER A 36 0.95 1.01 5.85
CA SER A 36 0.05 -0.05 6.34
C SER A 36 -1.20 -0.18 5.48
N ALA A 37 -1.75 0.92 4.96
CA ALA A 37 -2.86 0.89 4.01
C ALA A 37 -2.49 0.18 2.71
N VAL A 38 -1.31 0.48 2.15
CA VAL A 38 -0.79 -0.22 0.96
C VAL A 38 -0.72 -1.73 1.22
N VAL A 39 -0.15 -2.13 2.36
CA VAL A 39 -0.02 -3.56 2.71
C VAL A 39 -1.39 -4.23 2.82
N ALA A 40 -2.35 -3.58 3.48
CA ALA A 40 -3.71 -4.11 3.60
C ALA A 40 -4.38 -4.27 2.23
N SER A 41 -4.27 -3.27 1.35
CA SER A 41 -4.78 -3.34 -0.03
C SER A 41 -4.14 -4.47 -0.82
N LEU A 42 -2.82 -4.66 -0.71
CA LEU A 42 -2.11 -5.76 -1.37
C LEU A 42 -2.59 -7.13 -0.88
N VAL A 43 -2.70 -7.34 0.43
CA VAL A 43 -3.19 -8.60 1.00
C VAL A 43 -4.60 -8.91 0.51
N TYR A 44 -5.47 -7.90 0.52
CA TYR A 44 -6.84 -8.04 0.01
C TYR A 44 -6.86 -8.42 -1.48
N LEU A 45 -6.07 -7.74 -2.32
CA LEU A 45 -6.04 -8.02 -3.76
C LEU A 45 -5.44 -9.40 -4.05
N ILE A 46 -4.41 -9.85 -3.33
CA ILE A 46 -3.88 -11.22 -3.48
C ILE A 46 -4.94 -12.25 -3.13
N TRP A 47 -5.68 -12.04 -2.04
CA TRP A 47 -6.79 -12.91 -1.66
C TRP A 47 -7.89 -12.91 -2.74
N LYS A 48 -8.25 -11.74 -3.27
CA LYS A 48 -9.24 -11.58 -4.34
C LYS A 48 -8.78 -12.27 -5.63
N ALA A 49 -7.55 -12.04 -6.08
CA ALA A 49 -6.93 -12.68 -7.24
C ALA A 49 -7.03 -14.21 -7.17
N ARG A 50 -6.68 -14.76 -6.01
CA ARG A 50 -6.73 -16.20 -5.77
C ARG A 50 -8.15 -16.73 -5.90
N ASN A 51 -9.13 -16.03 -5.34
CA ASN A 51 -10.53 -16.43 -5.43
C ASN A 51 -11.07 -16.30 -6.86
N GLU A 52 -10.80 -15.20 -7.56
CA GLU A 52 -11.20 -15.03 -8.95
C GLU A 52 -10.65 -16.14 -9.85
N LYS A 53 -9.41 -16.58 -9.60
CA LYS A 53 -8.84 -17.72 -10.33
C LYS A 53 -9.54 -19.04 -10.01
N ILE A 54 -9.82 -19.31 -8.74
CA ILE A 54 -10.47 -20.56 -8.31
C ILE A 54 -11.92 -20.64 -8.82
N TRP A 55 -12.67 -19.55 -8.68
CA TRP A 55 -14.12 -19.55 -8.94
C TRP A 55 -14.47 -19.18 -10.38
N ASN A 56 -13.72 -18.25 -10.98
CA ASN A 56 -14.05 -17.70 -12.30
C ASN A 56 -13.01 -18.05 -13.38
N GLY A 57 -11.92 -18.75 -13.04
CA GLY A 57 -10.85 -19.08 -13.97
C GLY A 57 -10.09 -17.86 -14.51
N LYS A 58 -10.24 -16.69 -13.89
CA LYS A 58 -9.64 -15.44 -14.36
C LYS A 58 -8.32 -15.18 -13.67
N ASP A 59 -7.27 -15.00 -14.45
CA ASP A 59 -6.00 -14.48 -13.95
C ASP A 59 -6.08 -12.96 -13.75
N GLU A 60 -5.41 -12.45 -12.71
CA GLU A 60 -5.32 -11.01 -12.45
C GLU A 60 -4.03 -10.44 -13.04
N ASP A 61 -4.16 -9.32 -13.76
CA ASP A 61 -3.03 -8.55 -14.27
C ASP A 61 -2.37 -7.76 -13.14
N VAL A 62 -1.07 -7.98 -12.95
CA VAL A 62 -0.22 -7.31 -11.94
C VAL A 62 -0.24 -5.78 -12.09
N ASN A 63 -0.37 -5.26 -13.32
CA ASN A 63 -0.51 -3.83 -13.57
C ASN A 63 -1.84 -3.31 -13.07
N ARG A 64 -2.93 -4.05 -13.30
CA ARG A 64 -4.27 -3.70 -12.79
C ARG A 64 -4.29 -3.69 -11.27
N VAL A 65 -3.72 -4.72 -10.63
CA VAL A 65 -3.54 -4.78 -9.17
C VAL A 65 -2.78 -3.56 -8.66
N SER A 66 -1.69 -3.18 -9.33
CA SER A 66 -0.89 -2.02 -8.94
C SER A 66 -1.69 -0.71 -9.03
N CYS A 67 -2.49 -0.50 -10.08
CA CYS A 67 -3.38 0.66 -10.19
C CYS A 67 -4.43 0.67 -9.09
N THR A 68 -5.10 -0.45 -8.84
CA THR A 68 -6.14 -0.55 -7.81
C THR A 68 -5.58 -0.27 -6.40
N VAL A 69 -4.37 -0.74 -6.08
CA VAL A 69 -3.72 -0.38 -4.79
C VAL A 69 -3.54 1.12 -4.66
N LYS A 70 -3.08 1.81 -5.71
CA LYS A 70 -2.87 3.27 -5.69
C LYS A 70 -4.19 4.00 -5.43
N GLU A 71 -5.26 3.60 -6.11
CA GLU A 71 -6.59 4.18 -5.95
C GLU A 71 -7.13 3.97 -4.53
N MET A 72 -7.07 2.73 -4.01
CA MET A 72 -7.52 2.41 -2.64
C MET A 72 -6.75 3.22 -1.59
N VAL A 73 -5.43 3.38 -1.77
CA VAL A 73 -4.58 4.14 -0.84
C VAL A 73 -4.87 5.63 -0.93
N LYS A 74 -5.05 6.18 -2.14
CA LYS A 74 -5.45 7.59 -2.34
C LYS A 74 -6.80 7.88 -1.69
N HIS A 75 -7.80 7.04 -1.95
CA HIS A 75 -9.13 7.17 -1.38
C HIS A 75 -9.14 7.04 0.15
N ARG A 76 -8.37 6.10 0.71
CA ARG A 76 -8.32 5.91 2.17
C ARG A 76 -7.62 7.06 2.90
N ASN A 77 -6.60 7.67 2.30
CA ASN A 77 -5.89 8.80 2.89
C ASN A 77 -6.57 10.15 2.62
N SER A 78 -7.43 10.29 1.60
CA SER A 78 -8.27 11.51 1.47
C SER A 78 -9.27 11.67 2.62
N ILE A 79 -9.48 10.62 3.41
CA ILE A 79 -10.40 10.58 4.56
C ILE A 79 -9.66 10.82 5.90
N TRP A 80 -8.31 10.88 5.94
CA TRP A 80 -7.50 10.81 7.18
C TRP A 80 -6.28 11.76 7.20
N PRO A 81 -5.80 12.24 8.37
CA PRO A 81 -6.41 13.12 9.38
C PRO A 81 -6.28 14.63 9.04
N LYS A 82 -7.00 15.49 9.78
CA LYS A 82 -7.03 16.97 9.60
C LYS A 82 -5.69 17.69 9.86
N GLN A 83 -4.72 17.03 10.48
CA GLN A 83 -3.41 17.58 10.81
C GLN A 83 -2.33 16.62 10.32
N VAL A 84 -1.85 16.86 9.11
CA VAL A 84 -0.69 16.21 8.52
C VAL A 84 0.36 17.29 8.29
N GLU A 85 1.61 17.01 8.67
CA GLU A 85 2.70 17.95 8.43
C GLU A 85 2.83 18.23 6.92
N ALA A 86 3.15 19.48 6.54
CA ALA A 86 3.22 19.89 5.14
C ALA A 86 4.16 18.99 4.30
N LYS A 87 5.31 18.57 4.87
CA LYS A 87 6.26 17.66 4.23
C LYS A 87 5.67 16.27 3.91
N ASP A 88 4.73 15.80 4.72
CA ASP A 88 4.10 14.50 4.55
C ASP A 88 2.95 14.58 3.54
N LEU A 89 2.23 15.70 3.51
CA LEU A 89 1.26 16.02 2.47
C LEU A 89 1.92 16.19 1.10
N GLU A 90 3.02 16.92 1.03
CA GLU A 90 3.79 17.10 -0.20
C GLU A 90 4.32 15.76 -0.72
N TRP A 91 4.93 14.97 0.17
CA TRP A 91 5.33 13.60 -0.17
C TRP A 91 4.16 12.78 -0.72
N PHE A 92 2.99 12.85 -0.09
CA PHE A 92 1.82 12.08 -0.50
C PHE A 92 1.21 12.55 -1.82
N ARG A 93 1.23 13.86 -2.09
CA ARG A 93 0.78 14.43 -3.37
C ARG A 93 1.67 14.04 -4.53
N ASN A 94 2.96 13.81 -4.26
CA ASN A 94 3.94 13.37 -5.23
C ASN A 94 3.92 11.84 -5.48
N LEU A 95 3.02 11.09 -4.82
CA LEU A 95 2.70 9.68 -5.11
C LEU A 95 1.57 9.58 -6.14
#